data_AF-A0A935JWJ4-F1
#
_entry.id   AF-A0A935JWJ4-F1
#
_cell.length_a   1.000
_cell.length_b   1.000
_cell.length_c   1.000
_cell.angle_alpha   90.00
_cell.angle_beta   90.00
_cell.angle_gamma   90.00
#
_symmetry.space_group_name_H-M   'P 1'
#
loop_
_entity.id
_entity.type
_entity.pdbx_description
1 polymer ?
#
loop_
_entity_poly.entity_id
_entity_poly.type
_entity_poly.pdbx_seq_one_letter_code
_entity_poly.pdbx_strand_id
1 'polypeptide(L)' 'MPYYDDDGNELDPNTIPMPKMCTLCEKQDLPEEEILCNLNRLDQQGEPVFNCGAFVSLYGALIDDIIE' A
#
# COMPACT_ATOMS: atom_id res chain seq x y z
N MET A 1 -1.20 10.21 -12.89
CA MET A 1 0.16 10.23 -13.45
C MET A 1 0.57 8.79 -13.68
N PRO A 2 1.21 8.45 -14.81
CA PRO A 2 1.72 7.10 -15.04
C PRO A 2 2.89 6.79 -14.10
N TYR A 3 2.96 5.54 -13.64
CA TYR A 3 4.11 5.00 -12.90
C TYR A 3 5.02 4.28 -13.89
N TYR A 4 6.32 4.23 -13.63
CA TYR A 4 7.27 3.52 -14.47
C TYR A 4 8.26 2.74 -13.60
N ASP A 5 8.71 1.59 -14.08
CA ASP A 5 9.86 0.89 -13.52
C ASP A 5 11.19 1.52 -13.97
N ASP A 6 12.31 0.95 -13.51
CA ASP A 6 13.67 1.40 -13.84
C ASP A 6 14.08 1.13 -15.29
N ASP A 7 13.38 0.22 -15.97
CA ASP A 7 13.51 -0.06 -17.41
C ASP A 7 12.63 0.85 -18.29
N GLY A 8 11.79 1.69 -17.67
CA GLY A 8 10.90 2.62 -18.36
C GLY A 8 9.59 2.01 -18.86
N ASN A 9 9.22 0.80 -18.42
CA ASN A 9 7.92 0.22 -18.71
C ASN A 9 6.85 0.93 -17.87
N GLU A 10 5.72 1.24 -18.48
CA GLU A 10 4.58 1.84 -17.78
C GLU A 10 3.91 0.80 -16.87
N LEU A 11 3.65 1.21 -15.64
CA LEU A 11 3.00 0.41 -14.61
C LEU A 11 1.60 0.97 -14.33
N ASP A 12 0.59 0.11 -14.36
CA ASP A 12 -0.78 0.45 -13.96
C ASP A 12 -1.08 -0.11 -12.57
N PRO A 13 -1.17 0.74 -11.52
CA PRO A 13 -1.46 0.29 -10.17
C PRO A 13 -2.87 -0.31 -10.01
N ASN A 14 -3.77 -0.15 -10.99
CA ASN A 14 -5.09 -0.78 -10.99
C ASN A 14 -5.02 -2.28 -11.36
N THR A 15 -3.89 -2.75 -11.90
CA THR A 15 -3.69 -4.17 -12.23
C THR A 15 -3.34 -5.01 -11.01
N ILE A 16 -2.90 -4.38 -9.91
CA ILE A 16 -2.59 -5.05 -8.65
C ILE A 16 -3.77 -4.88 -7.70
N PRO A 17 -4.35 -5.95 -7.13
CA PRO A 17 -5.41 -5.80 -6.14
C PRO A 17 -4.91 -5.02 -4.92
N MET A 18 -5.79 -4.23 -4.31
CA MET A 18 -5.45 -3.51 -3.07
C MET A 18 -5.17 -4.52 -1.94
N PRO A 19 -3.99 -4.51 -1.31
CA PRO A 19 -3.71 -5.37 -0.17
C PRO A 19 -4.72 -5.11 0.96
N LYS A 20 -5.14 -6.18 1.67
CA LYS A 20 -6.07 -6.05 2.80
C LYS A 20 -5.58 -5.04 3.85
N MET A 21 -4.28 -5.01 4.12
CA MET A 21 -3.67 -4.04 5.03
C MET A 21 -3.94 -2.59 4.59
N CYS A 22 -3.84 -2.27 3.30
CA CYS A 22 -4.15 -0.94 2.78
C CYS A 22 -5.63 -0.58 2.99
N THR A 23 -6.55 -1.55 2.85
CA THR A 23 -8.00 -1.33 3.07
C THR A 23 -8.38 -0.97 4.52
N LEU A 24 -7.44 -1.15 5.45
CA LEU A 24 -7.60 -0.89 6.87
C LEU A 24 -6.82 0.35 7.32
N CYS A 25 -6.16 1.06 6.40
CA CYS A 25 -5.27 2.16 6.73
C CYS A 25 -6.05 3.47 6.86
N GLU A 26 -5.81 4.23 7.93
CA GLU A 26 -6.38 5.58 8.14
C GLU A 26 -6.06 6.54 6.99
N LYS A 27 -4.94 6.30 6.33
CA LYS A 27 -4.41 7.15 5.27
C LYS A 27 -4.84 6.75 3.87
N GLN A 28 -5.61 5.67 3.71
CA GLN A 28 -5.91 5.08 2.40
C GLN A 28 -6.52 6.09 1.41
N ASP A 29 -7.43 6.94 1.91
CA ASP A 29 -8.19 7.88 1.08
C ASP A 29 -7.57 9.28 1.03
N LEU A 30 -6.35 9.47 1.57
CA LEU A 30 -5.63 10.75 1.53
C LEU A 30 -4.96 10.93 0.16
N PRO A 31 -5.34 11.95 -0.63
CA PRO A 31 -4.75 12.18 -1.96
C PRO A 31 -3.23 12.37 -1.93
N GLU A 32 -2.69 12.96 -0.86
CA GLU A 32 -1.26 13.15 -0.67
C GLU A 32 -0.47 11.83 -0.52
N GLU A 33 -1.12 10.74 -0.14
CA GLU A 33 -0.51 9.41 0.05
C GLU A 33 -0.67 8.50 -1.19
N GLU A 34 -1.50 8.89 -2.17
CA GLU A 34 -1.86 8.06 -3.34
C GLU A 34 -0.61 7.58 -4.10
N ILE A 35 0.34 8.49 -4.37
CA ILE A 35 1.55 8.20 -5.13
C ILE A 35 2.43 7.19 -4.38
N LEU A 36 2.65 7.42 -3.07
CA LEU A 36 3.49 6.55 -2.24
C LEU A 36 2.86 5.16 -2.06
N CYS A 37 1.54 5.11 -1.86
CA CYS A 37 0.81 3.85 -1.73
C CYS A 37 0.87 3.01 -3.01
N ASN A 38 0.71 3.66 -4.17
CA ASN A 38 0.81 2.96 -5.46
C ASN A 38 2.23 2.47 -5.74
N LEU A 39 3.27 3.29 -5.49
CA LEU A 39 4.66 2.86 -5.65
C LEU A 39 5.00 1.67 -4.74
N ASN A 40 4.61 1.72 -3.46
CA ASN A 40 4.88 0.63 -2.52
C ASN A 40 4.16 -0.68 -2.89
N ARG A 41 2.95 -0.58 -3.45
CA ARG A 41 2.20 -1.74 -3.96
C ARG A 41 2.84 -2.35 -5.20
N LEU A 42 3.34 -1.51 -6.11
CA LEU A 42 4.03 -1.94 -7.33
C LEU A 42 5.36 -2.63 -6.99
N ASP A 43 6.15 -2.03 -6.11
CA ASP A 43 7.47 -2.55 -5.69
C ASP A 43 7.38 -3.96 -5.06
N GLN A 44 6.32 -4.21 -4.29
CA GLN A 44 6.13 -5.48 -3.59
C GLN A 44 5.25 -6.46 -4.38
N GLN A 45 5.04 -6.24 -5.68
CA GLN A 45 4.25 -7.13 -6.52
C GLN A 45 4.91 -8.52 -6.61
N GLY A 46 4.21 -9.55 -6.14
CA GLY A 46 4.71 -10.94 -6.17
C GLY A 46 5.48 -11.34 -4.92
N GLU A 47 5.74 -10.41 -3.99
CA GLU A 47 6.32 -10.72 -2.69
C GLU A 47 5.36 -11.56 -1.84
N PRO A 48 5.87 -12.51 -1.03
CA PRO A 48 5.03 -13.38 -0.21
C PRO A 48 4.34 -12.62 0.93
N VAL A 49 4.87 -11.45 1.32
CA VAL A 49 4.38 -10.63 2.43
C VAL A 49 4.42 -9.17 2.00
N PHE A 50 3.29 -8.46 2.17
CA PHE A 50 3.21 -7.02 1.96
C PHE A 50 3.55 -6.27 3.26
N ASN A 51 4.49 -5.34 3.19
CA ASN A 51 4.97 -4.54 4.31
C ASN A 51 4.71 -3.05 4.05
N CYS A 52 4.20 -2.33 5.05
CA CYS A 52 4.05 -0.87 4.98
C CYS A 52 4.42 -0.24 6.32
N GLY A 53 5.59 0.40 6.39
CA GLY A 53 6.09 1.03 7.61
C GLY A 53 5.33 2.31 8.03
N ALA A 54 4.48 2.84 7.15
CA ALA A 54 3.66 4.02 7.41
C ALA A 54 2.19 3.67 7.75
N PHE A 55 1.87 2.39 7.93
CA PHE A 55 0.52 1.93 8.21
C PHE A 55 0.03 2.41 9.57
N VAL A 56 -1.22 2.90 9.58
CA VAL A 56 -1.96 3.26 10.78
C VAL A 56 -3.36 2.67 10.64
N SER A 57 -3.80 1.86 11.60
CA SER A 57 -5.09 1.18 11.54
C SER A 57 -6.27 2.14 11.76
N LEU A 58 -7.32 2.05 10.92
CA LEU A 58 -8.60 2.75 11.09
C LEU A 58 -9.28 2.52 12.45
N TYR A 59 -8.89 1.45 13.15
CA TYR A 59 -9.44 1.06 14.44
C TYR A 59 -8.55 1.49 15.64
N GLY A 60 -7.49 2.27 15.40
CA GLY A 60 -6.55 2.73 16.41
C GLY A 60 -5.75 1.60 17.10
N ALA A 61 -5.12 1.92 18.23
CA ALA A 61 -4.29 1.03 19.06
C ALA A 61 -5.03 -0.19 19.66
N LEU A 62 -6.33 -0.35 19.41
CA LEU A 62 -7.13 -1.47 19.93
C LEU A 62 -6.79 -2.84 19.28
N ILE A 63 -5.88 -2.86 18.30
CA ILE A 63 -5.41 -4.09 17.64
C ILE A 63 -3.91 -4.35 17.89
N ASP A 64 -3.13 -3.37 18.36
CA ASP A 64 -1.71 -3.58 18.69
C ASP A 64 -1.55 -4.61 19.83
N ASP A 65 -2.59 -4.83 20.63
CA ASP A 65 -2.64 -5.82 21.73
C ASP A 65 -3.28 -7.19 21.34
N ILE A 66 -3.77 -7.36 20.11
CA ILE A 66 -4.48 -8.60 19.69
C ILE A 66 -3.64 -9.44 18.72
N ILE A 67 -2.59 -8.86 18.13
CA ILE A 67 -1.66 -9.56 17.24
C ILE A 67 -0.31 -9.72 17.98
N GLU A 68 -0.31 -10.56 19.03
CA GLU A 68 0.89 -11.32 19.42
C GLU A 68 0.91 -12.66 18.65
#